data_AF-A0A0W1A3L3-F1
#
_entry.id   AF-A0A0W1A3L3-F1
#
_cell.length_a   1.000
_cell.length_b   1.000
_cell.length_c   1.000
_cell.angle_alpha   90.00
_cell.angle_beta   90.00
_cell.angle_gamma   90.00
#
_symmetry.space_group_name_H-M   'P 1'
#
loop_
_entity.id
_entity.type
_entity.pdbx_description
1 polymer ?
#
loop_
_entity_poly.entity_id
_entity_poly.type
_entity_poly.pdbx_seq_one_letter_code
_entity_poly.pdbx_strand_id
1 'polypeptide(L)'
;MPQIILFNKPYGVVTQFTGAAHEETLAAYIDIPNFYAAGRLDKNSEGLLLLTNDGALQHRLTHPKFEKKKYYWVQVEGAPKDSDLNPLRKGLTVGAHDFLPAEVQLIPEPALWPRTPPIRVRKAIPTSWLEIILKEGKNHQIRKMTAAIGFPTLRLVRHRIGDWQLGTLQPGEFIMKA
;
A
#
# COMPACT_ATOMS: atom_id res chain seq x y z
N MET A 1 -24.53 -9.15 10.07
CA MET A 1 -24.23 -7.82 9.51
C MET A 1 -22.80 -7.86 8.99
N PRO A 2 -22.51 -7.30 7.82
CA PRO A 2 -21.13 -7.24 7.33
C PRO A 2 -20.29 -6.45 8.32
N GLN A 3 -19.11 -6.95 8.66
CA GLN A 3 -18.15 -6.25 9.51
C GLN A 3 -16.86 -6.06 8.76
N ILE A 4 -16.18 -4.95 9.03
CA ILE A 4 -14.90 -4.63 8.41
C ILE A 4 -13.85 -4.32 9.48
N ILE A 5 -12.67 -4.91 9.33
CA ILE A 5 -11.49 -4.59 10.11
C ILE A 5 -10.60 -3.68 9.26
N LEU A 6 -10.18 -2.56 9.86
CA LEU A 6 -9.12 -1.71 9.33
C LEU A 6 -7.86 -2.03 10.11
N PHE A 7 -6.91 -2.68 9.46
CA PHE A 7 -5.65 -3.11 10.07
C PHE A 7 -4.49 -2.30 9.49
N ASN A 8 -3.62 -1.79 10.35
CA ASN A 8 -2.34 -1.24 9.92
C ASN A 8 -1.31 -2.37 9.82
N LYS A 9 -1.16 -2.96 8.63
CA LYS A 9 -0.25 -4.08 8.39
C LYS A 9 1.21 -3.62 8.54
N PRO A 10 2.00 -4.22 9.46
CA PRO A 10 3.42 -3.95 9.57
C PRO A 10 4.22 -4.39 8.34
N TYR A 11 5.42 -3.84 8.19
CA TYR A 11 6.41 -4.31 7.22
C TYR A 11 6.81 -5.76 7.53
N GLY A 12 7.01 -6.58 6.50
CA GLY A 12 7.49 -7.97 6.67
C GLY A 12 6.38 -9.00 6.89
N VAL A 13 5.17 -8.57 7.26
CA VAL A 13 4.01 -9.44 7.49
C VAL A 13 3.33 -9.81 6.17
N VAL A 14 3.02 -11.09 5.96
CA VAL A 14 2.34 -11.56 4.75
C VAL A 14 0.82 -11.40 4.89
N THR A 15 0.14 -10.99 3.81
CA THR A 15 -1.33 -10.86 3.76
C THR A 15 -2.02 -12.22 3.61
N GLN A 16 -1.94 -13.04 4.66
CA GLN A 16 -2.61 -14.33 4.81
C GLN A 16 -2.64 -14.72 6.29
N PHE A 17 -3.58 -15.57 6.71
CA PHE A 17 -3.61 -16.10 8.08
C PHE A 17 -2.74 -17.35 8.23
N THR A 18 -2.68 -18.17 7.17
CA THR A 18 -1.85 -19.38 7.11
C THR A 18 -0.62 -19.10 6.24
N GLY A 19 0.58 -19.39 6.74
CA GLY A 19 1.85 -19.15 6.04
C GLY A 19 2.91 -20.17 6.39
N ALA A 20 4.11 -20.03 5.80
CA ALA A 20 5.24 -20.90 6.12
C ALA A 20 5.79 -20.59 7.53
N ALA A 21 6.48 -21.56 8.15
CA ALA A 21 6.94 -21.48 9.55
C ALA A 21 7.84 -20.27 9.88
N HIS A 22 8.51 -19.68 8.88
CA HIS A 22 9.40 -18.52 9.05
C HIS A 22 8.73 -17.18 8.69
N GLU A 23 7.46 -17.20 8.28
CA GLU A 23 6.73 -16.00 7.88
C GLU A 23 5.82 -15.52 9.00
N GLU A 24 5.89 -14.22 9.28
CA GLU A 24 4.90 -13.57 10.12
C GLU A 24 3.63 -13.31 9.31
N THR A 25 2.49 -13.73 9.84
CA THR A 25 1.18 -13.72 9.17
C THR A 25 0.20 -12.79 9.89
N LEU A 26 -0.99 -12.60 9.31
CA LEU A 26 -2.05 -11.83 9.95
C LEU A 26 -2.52 -12.45 11.28
N ALA A 27 -2.33 -13.76 11.47
CA ALA A 27 -2.72 -14.46 12.69
C ALA A 27 -1.92 -14.02 13.93
N ALA A 28 -0.74 -13.42 13.75
CA ALA A 28 0.02 -12.83 14.86
C ALA A 28 -0.63 -11.57 15.44
N TYR A 29 -1.58 -10.95 14.72
CA TYR A 29 -2.18 -9.67 15.06
C TYR A 29 -3.69 -9.74 15.23
N ILE A 30 -4.36 -10.63 14.49
CA ILE A 30 -5.80 -10.73 14.43
C ILE A 30 -6.21 -12.16 14.77
N ASP A 31 -6.65 -12.35 16.01
CA ASP A 31 -7.21 -13.62 16.50
C ASP A 31 -8.75 -13.61 16.45
N ILE A 32 -9.30 -13.18 15.31
CA ILE A 32 -10.74 -13.14 15.07
C ILE A 32 -11.06 -14.08 13.90
N PRO A 33 -11.86 -15.14 14.12
CA PRO A 33 -12.17 -16.09 13.07
C PRO A 33 -13.03 -15.49 11.97
N ASN A 34 -13.04 -16.15 10.81
CA ASN A 34 -13.89 -15.83 9.65
C ASN A 34 -13.67 -14.45 9.00
N PHE A 35 -12.57 -13.77 9.30
CA PHE A 35 -12.17 -12.57 8.56
C PHE A 35 -11.16 -12.91 7.46
N TYR A 36 -11.35 -12.33 6.29
CA TYR A 36 -10.46 -12.51 5.14
C TYR A 36 -10.05 -11.16 4.57
N ALA A 37 -8.83 -11.09 4.02
CA ALA A 37 -8.34 -9.88 3.39
C ALA A 37 -9.23 -9.46 2.21
N ALA A 38 -9.76 -8.24 2.26
CA ALA A 38 -10.44 -7.55 1.17
C ALA A 38 -9.41 -6.84 0.29
N GLY A 39 -8.64 -7.65 -0.42
CA GLY A 39 -7.53 -7.21 -1.26
C GLY A 39 -6.20 -7.41 -0.57
N ARG A 40 -5.13 -7.53 -1.36
CA ARG A 40 -3.81 -7.86 -0.84
C ARG A 40 -2.96 -6.60 -0.65
N LEU A 41 -2.01 -6.71 0.27
CA LEU A 41 -0.89 -5.79 0.42
C LEU A 41 0.40 -6.62 0.45
N ASP A 42 1.41 -6.20 -0.30
CA ASP A 42 2.65 -6.98 -0.40
C ASP A 42 3.35 -7.08 0.97
N LYS A 43 4.13 -8.14 1.16
CA LYS A 43 4.92 -8.39 2.38
C LYS A 43 5.77 -7.16 2.77
N ASN A 44 6.43 -6.56 1.78
CA ASN A 44 7.34 -5.42 1.96
C ASN A 44 6.64 -4.05 1.94
N SER A 45 5.32 -4.03 1.96
CA SER A 45 4.49 -2.83 2.02
C SER A 45 3.79 -2.74 3.37
N GLU A 46 3.43 -1.53 3.77
CA GLU A 46 2.89 -1.18 5.09
C GLU A 46 1.51 -0.51 4.96
N GLY A 47 0.79 -0.42 6.07
CA GLY A 47 -0.41 0.40 6.16
C GLY A 47 -1.71 -0.37 5.99
N LEU A 48 -2.73 0.35 5.56
CA LEU A 48 -4.13 -0.06 5.59
C LEU A 48 -4.38 -1.34 4.79
N LEU A 49 -4.78 -2.37 5.50
CA LEU A 49 -5.35 -3.60 4.99
C LEU A 49 -6.80 -3.69 5.51
N LEU A 50 -7.74 -3.92 4.61
CA LEU A 50 -9.13 -4.18 4.96
C LEU A 50 -9.32 -5.68 5.08
N LEU A 51 -10.01 -6.13 6.12
CA LEU A 51 -10.51 -7.49 6.23
C LEU A 51 -12.02 -7.46 6.45
N THR A 52 -12.71 -8.48 5.95
CA THR A 52 -14.16 -8.61 6.08
C THR A 52 -14.55 -10.06 6.32
N ASN A 53 -15.63 -10.27 7.04
CA ASN A 53 -16.28 -11.58 7.18
C ASN A 53 -17.38 -11.83 6.13
N ASP A 54 -17.64 -10.84 5.27
CA ASP A 54 -18.67 -10.90 4.23
C ASP A 54 -18.05 -10.95 2.82
N GLY A 55 -18.36 -12.01 2.07
CA GLY A 55 -17.82 -12.24 0.72
C GLY A 55 -18.35 -11.25 -0.33
N ALA A 56 -19.58 -10.77 -0.19
CA ALA A 56 -20.13 -9.78 -1.12
C ALA A 56 -19.42 -8.43 -0.98
N LEU A 57 -19.15 -8.01 0.26
CA LEU A 57 -18.34 -6.83 0.57
C LEU A 57 -16.90 -7.03 0.10
N GLN A 58 -16.30 -8.20 0.31
CA GLN A 58 -14.96 -8.51 -0.19
C GLN A 58 -14.88 -8.33 -1.72
N HIS A 59 -15.85 -8.87 -2.45
CA HIS A 59 -15.93 -8.72 -3.90
C HIS A 59 -16.10 -7.24 -4.30
N ARG A 60 -16.97 -6.50 -3.59
CA ARG A 60 -17.18 -5.06 -3.83
C ARG A 60 -15.93 -4.21 -3.61
N LEU A 61 -15.07 -4.61 -2.68
CA LEU A 61 -13.83 -3.91 -2.35
C LEU A 61 -12.68 -4.24 -3.30
N THR A 62 -12.65 -5.46 -3.85
CA THR A 62 -11.50 -5.97 -4.60
C THR A 62 -11.69 -6.00 -6.10
N HIS A 63 -12.93 -6.13 -6.58
CA HIS A 63 -13.18 -6.34 -8.00
C HIS A 63 -12.85 -5.08 -8.82
N PRO A 64 -12.09 -5.17 -9.92
CA PRO A 64 -11.63 -4.03 -10.72
C PRO A 64 -12.74 -3.09 -11.19
N LYS A 65 -13.92 -3.64 -11.51
CA LYS A 65 -15.13 -2.89 -11.92
C LYS A 65 -15.52 -1.75 -10.96
N PHE A 66 -15.18 -1.84 -9.67
CA PHE A 66 -15.55 -0.82 -8.68
C PHE A 66 -14.51 0.31 -8.56
N GLU A 67 -13.39 0.22 -9.27
CA GLU A 67 -12.35 1.26 -9.43
C GLU A 67 -11.99 2.00 -8.12
N LYS A 68 -11.96 1.25 -7.00
CA LYS A 68 -11.73 1.84 -5.69
C LYS A 68 -10.35 2.49 -5.64
N LYS A 69 -10.34 3.82 -5.46
CA LYS A 69 -9.13 4.60 -5.26
C LYS A 69 -8.34 4.09 -4.06
N LYS A 70 -7.05 3.92 -4.23
CA LYS A 70 -6.08 3.54 -3.19
C LYS A 70 -5.01 4.62 -3.15
N TYR A 71 -4.72 5.11 -1.95
CA TYR A 71 -3.83 6.25 -1.72
C TYR A 71 -2.61 5.75 -0.97
N TYR A 72 -1.44 6.12 -1.47
CA TYR A 72 -0.18 5.64 -0.99
C TYR A 72 0.78 6.79 -0.74
N TRP A 73 1.45 6.75 0.41
CA TRP A 73 2.68 7.48 0.62
C TRP A 73 3.85 6.61 0.19
N VAL A 74 4.69 7.17 -0.66
CA VAL A 74 5.77 6.44 -1.33
C VAL A 74 7.05 7.22 -1.12
N GLN A 75 7.97 6.62 -0.37
CA GLN A 75 9.32 7.15 -0.26
C GLN A 75 10.15 6.59 -1.40
N VAL A 76 10.82 7.46 -2.14
CA VAL A 76 11.67 7.11 -3.28
C VAL A 76 13.10 7.59 -3.08
N GLU A 77 14.07 6.89 -3.68
CA GLU A 77 15.43 7.44 -3.84
C GLU A 77 15.41 8.67 -4.76
N GLY A 78 16.28 9.62 -4.48
CA GLY A 78 16.46 10.83 -5.27
C GLY A 78 15.51 11.98 -4.90
N ALA A 79 15.57 13.00 -5.75
CA ALA A 79 14.79 14.23 -5.64
C ALA A 79 14.05 14.48 -6.96
N PRO A 80 12.97 13.71 -7.26
CA PRO A 80 12.18 13.94 -8.46
C PRO A 80 11.66 15.36 -8.49
N LYS A 81 11.71 15.99 -9.66
CA LYS A 81 11.03 17.25 -9.94
C LYS A 81 9.60 16.95 -10.38
N ASP A 82 8.73 17.95 -10.30
CA ASP A 82 7.34 17.80 -10.74
C ASP A 82 7.22 17.28 -12.18
N SER A 83 8.11 17.76 -13.06
CA SER A 83 8.18 17.32 -14.47
C SER A 83 8.44 15.82 -14.63
N ASP A 84 9.19 15.22 -13.70
CA ASP A 84 9.60 13.82 -13.76
C ASP A 84 8.42 12.88 -13.43
N LEU A 85 7.36 13.41 -12.81
CA LEU A 85 6.15 12.67 -12.45
C LEU A 85 5.16 12.57 -13.61
N ASN A 86 5.34 13.35 -14.68
CA ASN A 86 4.43 13.40 -15.83
C ASN A 86 4.19 12.04 -16.51
N PRO A 87 5.18 11.14 -16.66
CA PRO A 87 4.92 9.80 -17.17
C PRO A 87 3.94 9.01 -16.29
N LEU A 88 4.01 9.16 -14.96
CA LEU A 88 3.07 8.50 -14.04
C LEU A 88 1.65 9.05 -14.20
N ARG A 89 1.54 10.37 -14.40
CA ARG A 89 0.26 11.07 -14.61
C ARG A 89 -0.42 10.73 -15.92
N LYS A 90 0.37 10.41 -16.96
CA LYS A 90 -0.14 10.03 -18.29
C LYS A 90 -0.38 8.52 -18.43
N GLY A 91 0.10 7.72 -17.49
CA GLY A 91 0.23 6.28 -17.67
C GLY A 91 1.49 5.93 -18.44
N LEU A 92 1.99 4.72 -18.24
CA LEU A 92 3.22 4.24 -18.88
C LEU A 92 3.21 2.73 -19.05
N THR A 93 3.95 2.26 -20.04
CA THR A 93 4.22 0.84 -20.26
C THR A 93 5.58 0.48 -19.68
N VAL A 94 5.63 -0.58 -18.85
CA VAL A 94 6.85 -1.10 -18.23
C VAL A 94 6.96 -2.59 -18.51
N GLY A 95 7.85 -2.96 -19.42
CA GLY A 95 7.93 -4.33 -19.93
C GLY A 95 6.62 -4.75 -20.58
N ALA A 96 6.04 -5.87 -20.15
CA ALA A 96 4.75 -6.37 -20.64
C ALA A 96 3.52 -5.82 -19.89
N HIS A 97 3.68 -4.78 -19.05
CA HIS A 97 2.59 -4.23 -18.26
C HIS A 97 2.30 -2.77 -18.65
N ASP A 98 1.05 -2.49 -19.00
CA ASP A 98 0.55 -1.12 -19.13
C ASP A 98 0.01 -0.64 -17.79
N PHE A 99 0.35 0.57 -17.36
CA PHE A 99 -0.21 1.21 -16.19
C PHE A 99 -1.06 2.40 -16.59
N LEU A 100 -2.27 2.46 -16.03
CA LEU A 100 -3.19 3.58 -16.23
C LEU A 100 -2.61 4.87 -15.63
N PRO A 101 -3.10 6.04 -16.09
CA PRO A 101 -2.86 7.31 -15.43
C PRO A 101 -3.06 7.25 -13.91
N ALA A 102 -2.09 7.80 -13.16
CA ALA A 102 -2.16 7.94 -11.71
C ALA A 102 -2.18 9.41 -11.29
N GLU A 103 -2.85 9.74 -10.19
CA GLU A 103 -2.69 11.06 -9.57
C GLU A 103 -1.42 11.00 -8.71
N VAL A 104 -0.45 11.88 -8.98
CA VAL A 104 0.86 11.86 -8.30
C VAL A 104 1.35 13.28 -7.99
N GLN A 105 1.79 13.48 -6.75
CA GLN A 105 2.37 14.73 -6.28
C GLN A 105 3.52 14.50 -5.30
N LEU A 106 4.47 15.44 -5.26
CA LEU A 106 5.46 15.56 -4.18
C LEU A 106 4.77 16.02 -2.90
N ILE A 107 5.13 15.41 -1.78
CA ILE A 107 4.64 15.79 -0.47
C ILE A 107 5.79 15.93 0.53
N PRO A 108 5.62 16.70 1.61
CA PRO A 108 6.49 16.60 2.78
C PRO A 108 6.48 15.18 3.35
N GLU A 109 7.51 14.83 4.13
CA GLU A 109 7.53 13.56 4.85
C GLU A 109 6.30 13.44 5.77
N PRO A 110 5.46 12.42 5.59
CA PRO A 110 4.30 12.21 6.45
C PRO A 110 4.75 11.74 7.84
N ALA A 111 3.98 12.11 8.87
CA ALA A 111 4.19 11.62 10.22
C ALA A 111 3.88 10.11 10.28
N LEU A 112 4.93 9.29 10.20
CA LEU A 112 4.85 7.84 10.22
C LEU A 112 5.63 7.27 11.40
N TRP A 113 5.21 6.09 11.85
CA TRP A 113 5.98 5.25 12.75
C TRP A 113 7.35 4.89 12.15
N PRO A 114 8.37 4.65 13.00
CA PRO A 114 9.64 4.08 12.55
C PRO A 114 9.43 2.67 11.97
N ARG A 115 10.16 2.33 10.91
CA ARG A 115 10.09 1.01 10.26
C ARG A 115 11.18 0.08 10.78
N THR A 116 10.82 -1.18 11.03
CA THR A 116 11.76 -2.25 11.37
C THR A 116 11.73 -3.35 10.30
N PRO A 117 12.88 -3.71 9.68
CA PRO A 117 14.13 -2.96 9.69
C PRO A 117 14.00 -1.59 9.00
N PRO A 118 14.89 -0.63 9.30
CA PRO A 118 14.85 0.69 8.68
C PRO A 118 15.02 0.60 7.16
N ILE A 119 14.67 1.69 6.47
CA ILE A 119 15.00 1.86 5.05
C ILE A 119 16.51 1.83 4.85
N ARG A 120 16.95 1.20 3.75
CA ARG A 120 18.34 1.27 3.32
C ARG A 120 18.57 2.62 2.67
N VAL A 121 19.15 3.55 3.41
CA VAL A 121 19.53 4.87 2.90
C VAL A 121 20.99 4.89 2.49
N ARG A 122 21.27 5.51 1.35
CA ARG A 122 22.63 5.82 0.91
C ARG A 122 22.92 7.25 1.32
N LYS A 123 23.92 7.49 2.18
CA LYS A 123 24.22 8.82 2.74
C LYS A 123 24.34 9.94 1.68
N ALA A 124 24.79 9.61 0.48
CA ALA A 124 24.99 10.56 -0.61
C ALA A 124 23.75 10.77 -1.50
N ILE A 125 22.67 10.00 -1.33
CA ILE A 125 21.48 10.08 -2.19
C ILE A 125 20.30 10.56 -1.32
N PRO A 126 19.67 11.71 -1.65
CA PRO A 126 18.50 12.17 -0.92
C PRO A 126 17.32 11.21 -1.11
N THR A 127 16.28 11.37 -0.31
CA THR A 127 15.01 10.67 -0.49
C THR A 127 13.88 11.67 -0.55
N SER A 128 12.83 11.36 -1.30
CA SER A 128 11.63 12.20 -1.41
C SER A 128 10.38 11.40 -1.16
N TRP A 129 9.31 12.09 -0.78
CA TRP A 129 8.00 11.49 -0.58
C TRP A 129 7.02 11.91 -1.68
N LEU A 130 6.27 10.93 -2.16
CA LEU A 130 5.20 11.11 -3.13
C LEU A 130 3.89 10.62 -2.53
N GLU A 131 2.80 11.31 -2.84
CA GLU A 131 1.47 10.72 -2.76
C GLU A 131 1.10 10.17 -4.14
N ILE A 132 0.74 8.89 -4.20
CA ILE A 132 0.28 8.22 -5.42
C ILE A 132 -1.12 7.67 -5.18
N ILE A 133 -2.05 8.03 -6.05
CA ILE A 133 -3.43 7.54 -6.03
C ILE A 133 -3.66 6.69 -7.27
N LEU A 134 -4.03 5.42 -7.04
CA LEU A 134 -4.32 4.46 -8.10
C LEU A 134 -5.78 4.04 -8.09
N LYS A 135 -6.35 3.85 -9.28
CA LYS A 135 -7.66 3.22 -9.49
C LYS A 135 -7.57 1.72 -9.82
N GLU A 136 -6.37 1.23 -10.06
CA GLU A 136 -6.09 -0.19 -10.30
C GLU A 136 -5.20 -0.80 -9.21
N GLY A 137 -4.73 -2.03 -9.40
CA GLY A 137 -3.94 -2.76 -8.39
C GLY A 137 -3.14 -3.90 -9.00
N LYS A 138 -2.30 -3.59 -9.99
CA LYS A 138 -1.42 -4.59 -10.62
C LYS A 138 -0.27 -4.97 -9.70
N ASN A 139 0.30 -6.17 -9.89
CA ASN A 139 1.37 -6.69 -9.05
C ASN A 139 2.59 -5.74 -9.04
N HIS A 140 2.98 -5.30 -7.84
CA HIS A 140 4.09 -4.38 -7.58
C HIS A 140 4.04 -3.08 -8.39
N GLN A 141 2.84 -2.62 -8.76
CA GLN A 141 2.63 -1.51 -9.68
C GLN A 141 3.41 -0.24 -9.31
N ILE A 142 3.25 0.28 -8.09
CA ILE A 142 3.93 1.51 -7.66
C ILE A 142 5.45 1.37 -7.75
N ARG A 143 6.00 0.23 -7.32
CA ARG A 143 7.45 -0.02 -7.33
C ARG A 143 7.99 -0.07 -8.76
N LYS A 144 7.25 -0.70 -9.68
CA LYS A 144 7.59 -0.74 -11.11
C LYS A 144 7.50 0.65 -11.74
N MET A 145 6.43 1.39 -11.44
CA MET A 145 6.20 2.74 -11.96
C MET A 145 7.29 3.72 -11.53
N THR A 146 7.62 3.79 -10.24
CA THR A 146 8.61 4.76 -9.75
C THR A 146 10.02 4.39 -10.20
N ALA A 147 10.36 3.09 -10.26
CA ALA A 147 11.63 2.65 -10.81
C ALA A 147 11.77 2.98 -12.31
N ALA A 148 10.70 2.86 -13.09
CA ALA A 148 10.71 3.17 -14.52
C ALA A 148 10.98 4.65 -14.84
N ILE A 149 10.61 5.56 -13.93
CA ILE A 149 10.94 7.00 -14.05
C ILE A 149 12.26 7.37 -13.35
N GLY A 150 13.03 6.40 -12.87
CA GLY A 150 14.36 6.62 -12.28
C GLY A 150 14.40 6.85 -10.77
N PHE A 151 13.27 6.68 -10.05
CA PHE A 151 13.16 6.92 -8.61
C PHE A 151 12.65 5.65 -7.87
N PRO A 152 13.51 4.65 -7.62
CA PRO A 152 13.11 3.41 -6.97
C PRO A 152 12.43 3.62 -5.60
N THR A 153 11.36 2.86 -5.33
CA THR A 153 10.62 2.91 -4.07
C THR A 153 11.41 2.27 -2.92
N LEU A 154 11.62 3.01 -1.83
CA LEU A 154 12.24 2.57 -0.58
C LEU A 154 11.21 2.12 0.47
N ARG A 155 10.10 2.86 0.58
CA ARG A 155 9.02 2.62 1.54
C ARG A 155 7.68 2.87 0.87
N LEU A 156 6.70 2.03 1.17
CA LEU A 156 5.38 2.09 0.57
C LEU A 156 4.33 1.86 1.64
N VAL A 157 3.55 2.90 1.94
CA VAL A 157 2.49 2.88 2.94
C VAL A 157 1.16 3.18 2.28
N ARG A 158 0.21 2.24 2.31
CA ARG A 158 -1.17 2.52 1.89
C ARG A 158 -1.91 3.18 3.05
N HIS A 159 -2.25 4.46 2.96
CA HIS A 159 -2.90 5.15 4.07
C HIS A 159 -4.42 5.26 3.90
N ARG A 160 -4.96 4.99 2.69
CA ARG A 160 -6.40 5.06 2.44
C ARG A 160 -6.85 4.14 1.30
N ILE A 161 -8.05 3.60 1.42
CA ILE A 161 -8.79 2.88 0.37
C ILE A 161 -10.20 3.44 0.37
N GLY A 162 -10.67 4.05 -0.73
CA GLY A 162 -11.98 4.69 -0.77
C GLY A 162 -12.19 5.64 0.42
N ASP A 163 -13.17 5.33 1.25
CA ASP A 163 -13.51 6.13 2.45
C ASP A 163 -12.84 5.62 3.74
N TRP A 164 -12.16 4.47 3.67
CA TRP A 164 -11.43 3.90 4.80
C TRP A 164 -10.02 4.49 4.87
N GLN A 165 -9.70 5.07 6.01
CA GLN A 165 -8.42 5.74 6.26
C GLN A 165 -7.72 5.05 7.43
N LEU A 166 -6.39 5.09 7.40
CA LEU A 166 -5.56 4.55 8.48
C LEU A 166 -5.77 5.29 9.80
N GLY A 167 -5.98 6.61 9.75
CA GLY A 167 -6.15 7.44 10.94
C GLY A 167 -4.90 7.40 11.84
N THR A 168 -5.11 7.13 13.12
CA THR A 168 -4.06 7.10 14.15
C THR A 168 -3.52 5.70 14.46
N LEU A 169 -3.98 4.66 13.75
CA LEU A 169 -3.58 3.28 13.97
C LEU A 169 -2.06 3.12 13.84
N GLN A 170 -1.41 2.59 14.86
CA GLN A 170 -0.02 2.17 14.83
C GLN A 170 0.13 0.79 14.16
N PRO A 171 1.33 0.41 13.70
CA PRO A 171 1.56 -0.90 13.10
C PRO A 171 1.12 -2.03 14.03
N GLY A 172 0.37 -2.98 13.48
CA GLY A 172 -0.14 -4.11 14.24
C GLY A 172 -1.47 -3.82 14.93
N GLU A 173 -1.90 -2.56 15.00
CA GLU A 173 -3.22 -2.20 15.53
C GLU A 173 -4.30 -2.35 14.46
N PHE A 174 -5.50 -2.68 14.94
CA PHE A 174 -6.70 -2.67 14.12
C PHE A 174 -7.90 -2.10 14.88
N ILE A 175 -8.88 -1.63 14.12
CA ILE A 175 -10.22 -1.33 14.63
C ILE A 175 -11.25 -2.08 13.80
N MET A 176 -12.36 -2.43 14.43
CA MET A 176 -13.51 -3.02 13.78
C MET A 176 -14.58 -1.94 13.56
N LYS A 177 -15.19 -1.95 12.38
CA LYS A 177 -16.35 -1.12 12.04
C LYS A 177 -17.49 -2.02 11.59
N ALA A 178 -18.71 -1.61 11.92
CA ALA A 178 -19.94 -2.19 11.40
C ALA A 178 -20.29 -1.56 10.03
#